data_AF-A0A920MRA3-F1
#
_entry.id   AF-A0A920MRA3-F1
#
_cell.length_a   1.000
_cell.length_b   1.000
_cell.length_c   1.000
_cell.angle_alpha   90.00
_cell.angle_beta   90.00
_cell.angle_gamma   90.00
#
_symmetry.space_group_name_H-M   'P 1'
#
loop_
_entity.id
_entity.type
_entity.pdbx_description
1 polymer ?
#
loop_
_entity_poly.entity_id
_entity_poly.type
_entity_poly.pdbx_seq_one_letter_code
_entity_poly.pdbx_strand_id
1 'polypeptide(L)'
;MGLYTERSSGLGLNLGYALELKNKFDIGIAVQNIGKMNTLSNKAPSLPMRVSSGISKLIRSDRFVNNIFGSLEWNSLTTGSKIYLGNRFSWNRLDILFGYSTSQEVVESSIGLD
;
A
#
# COMPACT_ATOMS: atom_id res chain seq x y z
N MET A 1 -25.80 -13.67 -30.79
CA MET A 1 -25.51 -14.08 -29.42
C MET A 1 -24.53 -13.08 -28.82
N GLY A 2 -25.01 -12.20 -27.93
CA GLY A 2 -24.18 -11.14 -27.35
C GLY A 2 -23.45 -11.65 -26.11
N LEU A 3 -22.17 -11.34 -25.99
CA LEU A 3 -21.40 -11.53 -24.76
C LEU A 3 -21.99 -10.62 -23.69
N TYR A 4 -22.88 -11.16 -22.86
CA TYR A 4 -23.34 -10.47 -21.65
C TYR A 4 -22.18 -10.43 -20.65
N THR A 5 -21.60 -9.25 -20.46
CA THR A 5 -20.63 -9.02 -19.39
C THR A 5 -21.41 -8.88 -18.09
N GLU A 6 -21.44 -9.95 -17.28
CA GLU A 6 -22.06 -9.87 -15.96
C GLU A 6 -21.26 -8.92 -15.05
N ARG A 7 -21.97 -8.02 -14.36
CA ARG A 7 -21.38 -7.04 -13.45
C ARG A 7 -21.97 -7.24 -12.06
N SER A 8 -21.12 -7.42 -11.06
CA SER A 8 -21.51 -7.40 -9.64
C SER A 8 -20.95 -6.16 -8.96
N SER A 9 -21.72 -5.61 -8.03
CA SER A 9 -21.35 -4.47 -7.19
C SER A 9 -21.36 -4.88 -5.72
N GLY A 10 -20.63 -4.13 -4.89
CA GLY A 10 -20.50 -4.44 -3.46
C GLY A 10 -20.29 -3.18 -2.64
N LEU A 11 -20.28 -3.37 -1.31
CA LEU A 11 -19.91 -2.33 -0.36
C LEU A 11 -18.63 -2.75 0.35
N GLY A 12 -17.71 -1.80 0.52
CA GLY A 12 -16.45 -1.97 1.23
C GLY A 12 -16.14 -0.73 2.05
N LEU A 13 -15.56 -0.94 3.23
CA LEU A 13 -15.10 0.10 4.15
C LEU A 13 -13.59 0.00 4.33
N ASN A 14 -12.94 1.16 4.42
CA ASN A 14 -11.52 1.30 4.70
C ASN A 14 -11.35 2.13 5.97
N LEU A 15 -10.47 1.69 6.86
CA LEU A 15 -10.17 2.36 8.12
C LEU A 15 -8.65 2.46 8.27
N GLY A 16 -8.15 3.55 8.82
CA GLY A 16 -6.72 3.72 9.04
C GLY A 16 -6.43 4.74 10.13
N TYR A 17 -5.27 4.61 10.74
CA TYR A 17 -4.77 5.50 11.76
C TYR A 17 -3.27 5.70 11.58
N ALA A 18 -2.81 6.94 11.78
CA ALA A 18 -1.41 7.31 11.68
C ALA A 18 -1.02 8.16 12.89
N LEU A 19 0.20 7.95 13.38
CA LEU A 19 0.81 8.64 14.50
C LEU A 19 2.10 9.30 14.04
N GLU A 20 2.18 10.62 14.21
CA GLU A 20 3.41 11.39 14.03
C GLU A 20 4.14 11.48 15.38
N LEU A 21 5.36 10.95 15.43
CA LEU A 21 6.21 11.00 16.62
C LEU A 21 7.15 12.19 16.53
N LYS A 22 7.47 12.79 17.69
CA LYS A 22 8.32 14.00 17.78
C LYS A 22 9.67 13.88 17.07
N ASN A 23 10.21 12.67 16.93
CA ASN A 23 11.51 12.40 16.30
C ASN A 23 11.42 12.20 14.78
N LYS A 24 10.40 12.77 14.13
CA LYS A 24 10.19 12.68 12.67
C LYS A 24 10.04 11.24 12.19
N PHE A 25 9.42 10.42 13.04
CA PHE A 25 9.00 9.07 12.73
C PHE A 25 7.48 9.07 12.63
N ASP A 26 6.93 8.47 11.60
CA ASP A 26 5.50 8.26 11.52
C ASP A 26 5.22 6.76 11.49
N ILE A 27 4.17 6.33 12.18
CA ILE A 27 3.72 4.94 12.19
C ILE A 27 2.26 4.92 11.76
N GLY A 28 1.91 4.03 10.85
CA GLY A 28 0.55 3.90 10.34
C GLY A 28 0.08 2.46 10.34
N ILE A 29 -1.23 2.28 10.52
CA ILE A 29 -1.93 1.02 10.29
C ILE A 29 -3.21 1.31 9.52
N ALA A 30 -3.54 0.44 8.56
CA ALA A 30 -4.77 0.53 7.80
C ALA A 30 -5.36 -0.87 7.58
N VAL A 31 -6.69 -0.94 7.61
CA VAL A 31 -7.47 -2.10 7.19
C VAL A 31 -8.38 -1.65 6.06
N GLN A 32 -8.29 -2.34 4.94
CA GLN A 32 -8.98 -2.00 3.72
C GLN A 32 -9.89 -3.16 3.30
N ASN A 33 -10.91 -2.84 2.52
CA ASN A 33 -11.82 -3.79 1.92
C ASN A 33 -12.58 -4.63 2.96
N ILE A 34 -13.02 -4.00 4.06
CA ILE A 34 -13.95 -4.62 5.00
C ILE A 34 -15.35 -4.53 4.40
N GLY A 35 -15.87 -5.62 3.84
CA GLY A 35 -17.18 -5.57 3.21
C GLY A 35 -17.59 -6.84 2.48
N LYS A 36 -18.67 -6.73 1.71
CA LYS A 36 -19.26 -7.85 0.95
C LYS A 36 -19.60 -7.40 -0.47
N MET A 37 -19.36 -8.28 -1.43
CA MET A 37 -19.86 -8.11 -2.80
C MET A 37 -21.20 -8.83 -2.97
N ASN A 38 -22.05 -8.30 -3.86
CA ASN A 38 -23.25 -9.00 -4.29
C ASN A 38 -22.89 -10.22 -5.13
N THR A 39 -23.83 -11.15 -5.24
CA THR A 39 -23.66 -12.40 -5.99
C THR A 39 -23.42 -12.13 -7.47
N LEU A 40 -22.37 -12.73 -8.03
CA LEU A 40 -22.13 -12.84 -9.47
C LEU A 40 -22.39 -14.30 -9.86
N SER A 41 -23.38 -14.58 -10.69
CA SER A 41 -23.67 -15.94 -11.19
C SER A 41 -23.63 -17.05 -10.10
N ASN A 42 -24.45 -16.90 -9.05
CA ASN A 42 -24.55 -17.84 -7.91
C ASN A 42 -23.32 -17.97 -6.98
N LYS A 43 -22.27 -17.16 -7.13
CA LYS A 43 -21.18 -17.04 -6.14
C LYS A 43 -20.91 -15.58 -5.82
N ALA A 44 -20.88 -15.22 -4.53
CA ALA A 44 -20.41 -13.89 -4.13
C ALA A 44 -18.86 -13.91 -4.17
N PRO A 45 -18.20 -13.15 -5.07
CA PRO A 45 -16.76 -13.02 -5.01
C PRO A 45 -16.36 -12.39 -3.67
N SER A 46 -15.36 -12.97 -3.00
CA SER A 46 -14.86 -12.43 -1.74
C SER A 46 -14.02 -11.18 -2.01
N LEU A 47 -14.32 -10.10 -1.29
CA LEU A 47 -13.52 -8.89 -1.33
C LEU A 47 -12.20 -9.17 -0.59
N PRO A 48 -11.01 -8.97 -1.20
CA PRO A 48 -9.73 -9.19 -0.54
C PRO A 48 -9.53 -8.18 0.58
N MET A 49 -9.76 -8.60 1.82
CA MET A 49 -9.45 -7.79 2.99
C MET A 49 -7.94 -7.62 3.07
N ARG A 50 -7.48 -6.38 3.21
CA ARG A 50 -6.05 -6.05 3.31
C ARG A 50 -5.76 -5.36 4.62
N VAL A 51 -4.68 -5.76 5.27
CA VAL A 51 -4.17 -5.09 6.46
C VAL A 51 -2.76 -4.63 6.13
N SER A 52 -2.50 -3.33 6.28
CA SER A 52 -1.17 -2.76 6.08
C SER A 52 -0.72 -2.02 7.33
N SER A 53 0.57 -2.10 7.60
CA SER A 53 1.24 -1.28 8.61
C SER A 53 2.52 -0.72 8.04
N GLY A 54 2.91 0.47 8.48
CA GLY A 54 4.06 1.16 7.93
C GLY A 54 4.74 2.04 8.96
N ILE A 55 6.01 2.30 8.70
CA ILE A 55 6.83 3.27 9.42
C ILE A 55 7.59 4.12 8.42
N SER A 56 7.71 5.40 8.70
CA SER A 56 8.55 6.35 7.97
C SER A 56 9.54 7.01 8.91
N LYS A 57 10.64 7.51 8.34
CA LYS A 57 11.54 8.44 9.00
C LYS A 57 11.97 9.54 8.06
N LEU A 58 11.70 10.77 8.47
CA LEU A 58 12.14 11.97 7.78
C LEU A 58 13.47 12.47 8.35
N ILE A 59 14.48 12.52 7.49
CA ILE A 59 15.81 13.05 7.76
C ILE A 59 15.95 14.35 6.97
N ARG A 60 16.10 15.48 7.66
CA ARG A 60 16.27 16.78 7.02
C ARG A 60 17.68 17.31 7.32
N SER A 61 18.36 17.72 6.27
CA SER A 61 19.61 18.49 6.30
C SER A 61 19.39 19.82 5.57
N ASP A 62 20.32 20.77 5.70
CA ASP A 62 20.22 22.08 5.05
C ASP A 62 20.20 21.99 3.51
N ARG A 63 20.78 20.91 2.96
CA ARG A 63 20.94 20.73 1.51
C ARG A 63 19.99 19.71 0.91
N PHE A 64 19.45 18.78 1.71
CA PHE A 64 18.63 17.69 1.21
C PHE A 64 17.62 17.21 2.24
N VAL A 65 16.54 16.61 1.76
CA VAL A 65 15.54 15.92 2.58
C VAL A 65 15.52 14.47 2.13
N ASN A 66 15.58 13.54 3.07
CA ASN A 66 15.48 12.12 2.79
C ASN A 66 14.36 11.53 3.65
N ASN A 67 13.39 10.87 3.03
CA ASN A 67 12.33 10.15 3.72
C ASN A 67 12.43 8.66 3.40
N ILE A 68 12.76 7.85 4.41
CA ILE A 68 12.84 6.39 4.29
C ILE A 68 11.54 5.83 4.84
N PHE A 69 10.92 4.89 4.14
CA PHE A 69 9.72 4.23 4.60
C PHE A 69 9.78 2.73 4.37
N GLY A 70 9.14 1.98 5.26
CA GLY A 70 8.95 0.55 5.15
C GLY A 70 7.54 0.19 5.55
N SER A 71 6.94 -0.75 4.85
CA SER A 71 5.60 -1.23 5.17
C SER A 71 5.44 -2.72 4.93
N LEU A 72 4.51 -3.31 5.68
CA LEU A 72 4.07 -4.68 5.55
C LEU A 72 2.61 -4.67 5.15
N GLU A 73 2.24 -5.59 4.29
CA GLU A 73 0.87 -5.80 3.87
C GLU A 73 0.53 -7.28 3.91
N TRP A 74 -0.64 -7.57 4.45
CA TRP A 74 -1.26 -8.88 4.44
C TRP A 74 -2.58 -8.80 3.67
N ASN A 75 -2.93 -9.88 2.97
CA ASN A 75 -4.15 -9.98 2.17
C ASN A 75 -4.84 -11.32 2.45
N SER A 76 -6.18 -11.30 2.56
CA SER A 76 -6.98 -12.49 2.87
C SER A 76 -7.03 -13.53 1.74
N LEU A 77 -6.73 -13.17 0.50
CA LEU A 77 -6.80 -14.07 -0.67
C LEU A 77 -5.46 -14.70 -1.05
N THR A 78 -4.33 -14.15 -0.60
CA THR A 78 -2.99 -14.63 -0.96
C THR A 78 -2.25 -15.11 0.28
N THR A 79 -1.62 -16.27 0.20
CA THR A 79 -0.79 -16.77 1.31
C THR A 79 0.52 -15.99 1.34
N GLY A 80 0.74 -15.21 2.39
CA GLY A 80 1.99 -14.47 2.61
C GLY A 80 1.80 -12.96 2.80
N SER A 81 2.87 -12.31 3.26
CA SER A 81 2.91 -10.86 3.42
C SER A 81 3.78 -10.24 2.34
N LYS A 82 3.36 -9.09 1.80
CA LYS A 82 4.17 -8.27 0.91
C LYS A 82 4.88 -7.19 1.73
N ILE A 83 6.20 -7.11 1.58
CA ILE A 83 7.06 -6.14 2.23
C ILE A 83 7.38 -5.06 1.20
N TYR A 84 7.36 -3.81 1.63
CA TYR A 84 7.74 -2.66 0.81
C TYR A 84 8.80 -1.86 1.54
N LEU A 85 9.80 -1.43 0.80
CA LEU A 85 10.83 -0.49 1.23
C LEU A 85 10.89 0.63 0.19
N GLY A 86 11.03 1.86 0.65
CA GLY A 86 11.20 2.95 -0.27
C GLY A 86 11.92 4.14 0.34
N ASN A 87 12.37 4.99 -0.57
CA ASN A 87 13.08 6.19 -0.25
C ASN A 87 12.65 7.33 -1.18
N ARG A 88 12.39 8.50 -0.60
CA ARG A 88 12.31 9.76 -1.33
C ARG A 88 13.51 10.62 -0.93
N PHE A 89 14.36 10.93 -1.88
CA PHE A 89 15.46 11.86 -1.72
C PHE A 89 15.17 13.14 -2.50
N SER A 90 15.03 14.26 -1.79
CA SER A 90 14.78 15.57 -2.34
C SER A 90 16.05 16.42 -2.24
N TRP A 91 16.56 16.89 -3.38
CA TRP A 91 17.64 17.85 -3.47
C TRP A 91 17.17 19.11 -4.20
N ASN A 92 16.89 20.15 -3.42
CA ASN A 92 16.34 21.43 -3.90
C ASN A 92 15.00 21.26 -4.63
N ARG A 93 14.99 21.21 -5.96
CA ARG A 93 13.78 21.01 -6.79
C ARG A 93 13.69 19.63 -7.44
N LEU A 94 14.71 18.78 -7.22
CA LEU A 94 14.77 17.43 -7.76
C LEU A 94 14.33 16.43 -6.70
N ASP A 95 13.37 15.59 -7.02
CA ASP A 95 12.95 14.44 -6.23
C ASP A 95 13.38 13.14 -6.91
N ILE A 96 14.03 12.27 -6.16
CA ILE A 96 14.40 10.93 -6.59
C ILE A 96 13.69 9.93 -5.70
N LEU A 97 12.90 9.05 -6.32
CA LEU A 97 12.09 8.04 -5.66
C LEU A 97 12.68 6.66 -5.94
N PHE A 98 12.96 5.88 -4.91
CA PHE A 98 13.35 4.48 -5.01
C PHE A 98 12.32 3.63 -4.28
N GLY A 99 11.91 2.52 -4.90
CA GLY A 99 10.98 1.57 -4.29
C GLY A 99 11.41 0.14 -4.56
N TYR A 100 11.27 -0.71 -3.55
CA TYR A 100 11.45 -2.14 -3.62
C TYR A 100 10.28 -2.82 -2.93
N SER A 101 9.73 -3.86 -3.54
CA SER A 101 8.71 -4.69 -2.91
C SER A 101 8.97 -6.17 -3.14
N THR A 102 8.62 -6.99 -2.16
CA THR A 102 8.81 -8.44 -2.22
C THR A 102 7.68 -9.16 -1.52
N SER A 103 7.25 -10.26 -2.13
CA SER A 103 6.26 -11.20 -1.63
C SER A 103 6.76 -12.61 -1.93
N GLN A 104 6.03 -13.65 -1.53
CA GLN A 104 6.42 -15.03 -1.83
C GLN A 104 6.55 -15.31 -3.33
N GLU A 105 5.76 -14.62 -4.17
CA GLU A 105 5.65 -14.91 -5.60
C GLU A 105 6.30 -13.83 -6.48
N VAL A 106 6.35 -12.59 -6.00
CA VAL A 106 6.71 -11.43 -6.83
C VAL A 106 7.72 -10.54 -6.11
N VAL A 107 8.75 -10.12 -6.85
CA VAL A 107 9.74 -9.12 -6.47
C VAL A 107 9.71 -7.99 -7.49
N GLU A 108 9.64 -6.75 -7.01
CA GLU A 108 9.55 -5.54 -7.84
C GLU A 108 10.56 -4.50 -7.36
N SER A 109 11.17 -3.78 -8.30
CA SER A 109 11.94 -2.57 -8.05
C SER A 109 11.45 -1.44 -8.94
N SER A 110 11.56 -0.21 -8.44
CA SER A 110 11.07 0.99 -9.12
C SER A 110 11.99 2.17 -8.82
N ILE A 111 12.13 3.04 -9.82
CA ILE A 111 12.80 4.33 -9.72
C ILE A 111 11.92 5.39 -10.37
N GLY A 112 11.80 6.55 -9.72
CA GLY A 112 11.05 7.71 -10.21
C GLY A 112 11.85 8.99 -10.04
N LEU A 113 11.58 9.96 -10.90
CA LEU A 113 12.15 11.31 -10.87
C LEU A 113 11.01 12.31 -11.04
N ASP A 114 10.97 13.34 -10.20
CA ASP A 114 10.00 14.43 -10.21
C ASP A 114 10.73 15.78 -10.04
#